data_AF-A0A7H8PQF9-F1
#
_entry.id   AF-A0A7H8PQF9-F1
#
_cell.length_a   1.000
_cell.length_b   1.000
_cell.length_c   1.000
_cell.angle_alpha   90.00
_cell.angle_beta   90.00
_cell.angle_gamma   90.00
#
_symmetry.space_group_name_H-M   'P 1'
#
loop_
_entity.id
_entity.type
_entity.pdbx_description
1 polymer ?
#
loop_
_entity_poly.entity_id
_entity_poly.type
_entity_poly.pdbx_seq_one_letter_code
_entity_poly.pdbx_strand_id
1 'polypeptide(L)'
;MKYGLLTYPEGPKTYNVGDYVQSLAARQFLPNVDTFMNREKLGEYNDETIKLIMNGWFTHNIHHWVPTDKIDPLLVSFHMNSTAAPYMLTEKGIAYLKKHEPIGCRDKFTVQILKEKGIDAYFTGCLTLTLDNYKVDDAERGDDIYIVDPFYNYPTSEKLFLTSKHFVKGVLNGDAFKLSKIQNHLKKIVDQELLESAHYVTQVLPSGKQTEEEKFAYAEECLKKYAKAKFVVTSRIHCALPCLAMGTPVIFVNGFNTFVDTCRFDGILELFNRVDVKDDGSFTSNFGLEGQITKDTKVTNLGLHHKLAEPLKEKCKTFIGNAVSI
;
A
#
# COMPACT_ATOMS: atom_id res chain seq x y z
N MET A 1 25.22 15.09 -3.52
CA MET A 1 24.58 13.76 -3.56
C MET A 1 23.21 13.93 -4.19
N LYS A 2 22.83 13.10 -5.17
CA LYS A 2 21.48 13.11 -5.78
C LYS A 2 20.49 12.25 -4.98
N TYR A 3 19.21 12.54 -5.09
CA TYR A 3 18.11 11.82 -4.45
C TYR A 3 17.09 11.33 -5.47
N GLY A 4 16.92 10.01 -5.52
CA GLY A 4 15.98 9.34 -6.40
C GLY A 4 14.63 9.14 -5.73
N LEU A 5 13.56 9.19 -6.52
CA LEU A 5 12.22 8.82 -6.08
C LEU A 5 11.64 7.76 -7.01
N LEU A 6 11.12 6.67 -6.44
CA LEU A 6 10.55 5.58 -7.23
C LEU A 6 9.31 6.02 -8.03
N THR A 7 9.27 5.63 -9.29
CA THR A 7 8.10 5.58 -10.14
C THR A 7 7.88 4.15 -10.65
N TYR A 8 6.73 3.89 -11.25
CA TYR A 8 6.28 2.53 -11.50
C TYR A 8 5.80 2.37 -12.93
N PRO A 9 6.10 1.24 -13.59
CA PRO A 9 5.49 0.96 -14.86
C PRO A 9 3.99 0.76 -14.66
N GLU A 10 3.23 1.27 -15.61
CA GLU A 10 1.81 1.00 -15.67
C GLU A 10 1.57 -0.43 -16.17
N GLY A 11 0.46 -1.04 -15.73
CA GLY A 11 -0.03 -2.27 -16.35
C GLY A 11 -0.63 -2.00 -17.73
N PRO A 12 -1.02 -3.04 -18.48
CA PRO A 12 -1.57 -2.89 -19.83
C PRO A 12 -2.86 -2.05 -19.90
N LYS A 13 -3.70 -2.11 -18.87
CA LYS A 13 -4.98 -1.40 -18.79
C LYS A 13 -5.03 -0.35 -17.69
N THR A 14 -4.29 -0.58 -16.59
CA THR A 14 -4.42 0.20 -15.36
C THR A 14 -3.10 0.31 -14.59
N TYR A 15 -2.97 1.33 -13.74
CA TYR A 15 -1.92 1.43 -12.71
C TYR A 15 -2.52 1.54 -11.30
N ASN A 16 -1.67 1.36 -10.28
CA ASN A 16 -2.05 1.37 -8.88
C ASN A 16 -1.56 2.64 -8.17
N VAL A 17 -2.50 3.44 -7.68
CA VAL A 17 -2.25 4.69 -6.94
C VAL A 17 -1.52 4.42 -5.64
N GLY A 18 -1.72 3.24 -5.03
CA GLY A 18 -1.00 2.84 -3.82
C GLY A 18 0.51 2.77 -3.99
N ASP A 19 1.02 2.62 -5.21
CA ASP A 19 2.47 2.70 -5.48
C ASP A 19 2.96 4.15 -5.38
N TYR A 20 2.20 5.12 -5.86
CA TYR A 20 2.51 6.53 -5.69
C TYR A 20 2.39 6.98 -4.22
N VAL A 21 1.46 6.43 -3.45
CA VAL A 21 1.40 6.66 -1.98
C VAL A 21 2.67 6.17 -1.28
N GLN A 22 3.23 5.03 -1.69
CA GLN A 22 4.52 4.54 -1.20
C GLN A 22 5.67 5.50 -1.53
N SER A 23 5.68 6.07 -2.73
CA SER A 23 6.68 7.07 -3.12
C SER A 23 6.48 8.39 -2.36
N LEU A 24 5.24 8.85 -2.13
CA LEU A 24 4.98 10.02 -1.28
C LEU A 24 5.55 9.83 0.14
N ALA A 25 5.45 8.62 0.69
CA ALA A 25 6.02 8.29 1.99
C ALA A 25 7.56 8.35 2.00
N ALA A 26 8.23 8.03 0.88
CA ALA A 26 9.68 8.24 0.75
C ALA A 26 10.02 9.72 0.54
N ARG A 27 9.25 10.43 -0.30
CA ARG A 27 9.47 11.83 -0.70
C ARG A 27 9.60 12.77 0.50
N GLN A 28 8.84 12.55 1.57
CA GLN A 28 8.88 13.42 2.76
C GLN A 28 10.26 13.47 3.45
N PHE A 29 11.10 12.45 3.26
CA PHE A 29 12.43 12.39 3.88
C PHE A 29 13.51 12.97 2.97
N LEU A 30 13.22 13.18 1.69
CA LEU A 30 14.21 13.66 0.72
C LEU A 30 14.30 15.20 0.79
N PRO A 31 15.51 15.78 0.74
CA PRO A 31 15.66 17.25 0.67
C PRO A 31 15.05 17.83 -0.60
N ASN A 32 15.17 17.09 -1.70
CA ASN A 32 14.63 17.37 -3.02
C ASN A 32 14.51 16.05 -3.81
N VAL A 33 13.87 16.08 -4.97
CA VAL A 33 13.83 14.94 -5.90
C VAL A 33 14.62 15.31 -7.14
N ASP A 34 15.80 14.71 -7.34
CA ASP A 34 16.66 14.96 -8.50
C ASP A 34 16.25 14.10 -9.70
N THR A 35 15.72 12.90 -9.46
CA THR A 35 15.43 11.95 -10.53
C THR A 35 14.28 11.02 -10.16
N PHE A 36 13.32 10.86 -11.07
CA PHE A 36 12.34 9.78 -10.99
C PHE A 36 12.94 8.48 -11.53
N MET A 37 12.89 7.43 -10.72
CA MET A 37 13.52 6.15 -11.01
C MET A 37 12.46 5.06 -11.17
N ASN A 38 12.34 4.52 -12.38
CA ASN A 38 11.45 3.40 -12.62
C ASN A 38 11.95 2.17 -11.86
N ARG A 39 11.13 1.67 -10.92
CA ARG A 39 11.44 0.53 -10.05
C ARG A 39 11.93 -0.71 -10.81
N GLU A 40 11.44 -0.93 -12.04
CA GLU A 40 11.81 -2.11 -12.85
C GLU A 40 13.05 -1.90 -13.71
N LYS A 41 13.65 -0.71 -13.70
CA LYS A 41 14.85 -0.36 -14.49
C LYS A 41 16.04 0.05 -13.62
N LEU A 42 16.02 -0.27 -12.33
CA LEU A 42 17.10 0.09 -11.41
C LEU A 42 18.44 -0.55 -11.80
N GLY A 43 18.41 -1.75 -12.42
CA GLY A 43 19.59 -2.42 -12.95
C GLY A 43 20.18 -1.81 -14.23
N GLU A 44 19.50 -0.81 -14.82
CA GLU A 44 19.93 -0.10 -16.03
C GLU A 44 20.51 1.30 -15.71
N TYR A 45 20.47 1.73 -14.44
CA TYR A 45 20.87 3.07 -14.05
C TYR A 45 22.40 3.28 -14.15
N ASN A 46 22.82 4.26 -14.95
CA ASN A 46 24.24 4.52 -15.25
C ASN A 46 24.62 6.01 -15.18
N ASP A 47 23.88 6.81 -14.42
CA ASP A 47 24.21 8.21 -14.15
C ASP A 47 25.09 8.32 -12.87
N GLU A 48 25.18 9.50 -12.28
CA GLU A 48 25.86 9.77 -11.03
C GLU A 48 25.30 8.96 -9.85
N THR A 49 26.09 8.83 -8.77
CA THR A 49 25.64 8.13 -7.57
C THR A 49 24.42 8.82 -6.95
N ILE A 50 23.40 8.02 -6.61
CA ILE A 50 22.10 8.49 -6.14
C ILE A 50 21.63 7.71 -4.92
N LYS A 51 21.10 8.41 -3.91
CA LYS A 51 20.42 7.78 -2.78
C LYS A 51 18.99 7.42 -3.13
N LEU A 52 18.54 6.25 -2.71
CA LEU A 52 17.19 5.76 -2.98
C LEU A 52 16.61 5.03 -1.77
N ILE A 53 15.48 5.50 -1.24
CA ILE A 53 14.68 4.70 -0.30
C ILE A 53 13.92 3.66 -1.11
N MET A 54 14.33 2.40 -1.00
CA MET A 54 13.79 1.29 -1.77
C MET A 54 12.66 0.59 -1.01
N ASN A 55 11.48 1.22 -1.02
CA ASN A 55 10.26 0.65 -0.47
C ASN A 55 9.32 0.08 -1.54
N GLY A 56 8.69 -1.05 -1.22
CA GLY A 56 7.60 -1.59 -2.03
C GLY A 56 7.86 -2.97 -2.60
N TRP A 57 7.18 -3.26 -3.71
CA TRP A 57 7.05 -4.59 -4.28
C TRP A 57 7.89 -4.74 -5.56
N PHE A 58 8.99 -5.49 -5.49
CA PHE A 58 10.02 -5.53 -6.55
C PHE A 58 9.91 -6.75 -7.50
N THR A 59 8.69 -7.24 -7.79
CA THR A 59 8.52 -8.53 -8.48
C THR A 59 8.01 -8.45 -9.92
N HIS A 60 8.03 -7.31 -10.60
CA HIS A 60 7.64 -7.30 -12.03
C HIS A 60 8.81 -7.64 -12.96
N ASN A 61 10.03 -7.27 -12.59
CA ASN A 61 11.27 -7.62 -13.27
C ASN A 61 12.13 -8.56 -12.43
N ILE A 62 11.59 -9.74 -12.09
CA ILE A 62 12.24 -10.72 -11.21
C ILE A 62 13.63 -11.18 -11.66
N HIS A 63 13.94 -11.09 -12.96
CA HIS A 63 15.22 -11.55 -13.52
C HIS A 63 16.31 -10.46 -13.53
N HIS A 64 15.94 -9.18 -13.53
CA HIS A 64 16.87 -8.05 -13.59
C HIS A 64 16.57 -6.98 -12.53
N TRP A 65 16.02 -7.38 -11.39
CA TRP A 65 15.62 -6.47 -10.31
C TRP A 65 16.81 -5.84 -9.58
N VAL A 66 18.00 -6.47 -9.62
CA VAL A 66 19.19 -6.04 -8.86
C VAL A 66 19.66 -4.66 -9.36
N PRO A 67 19.62 -3.61 -8.51
CA PRO A 67 20.10 -2.28 -8.84
C PRO A 67 21.60 -2.23 -9.17
N THR A 68 22.02 -1.19 -9.89
CA THR A 68 23.45 -0.93 -10.14
C THR A 68 24.17 -0.39 -8.89
N ASP A 69 25.49 -0.50 -8.83
CA ASP A 69 26.32 0.04 -7.75
C ASP A 69 26.33 1.58 -7.66
N LYS A 70 25.67 2.27 -8.60
CA LYS A 70 25.45 3.72 -8.56
C LYS A 70 24.27 4.11 -7.67
N ILE A 71 23.43 3.15 -7.30
CA ILE A 71 22.30 3.39 -6.39
C ILE A 71 22.78 3.01 -4.98
N ASP A 72 22.80 3.99 -4.08
CA ASP A 72 22.96 3.80 -2.64
C ASP A 72 21.57 3.56 -2.03
N PRO A 73 21.21 2.33 -1.66
CA PRO A 73 19.84 1.97 -1.31
C PRO A 73 19.62 1.97 0.21
N LEU A 74 18.45 2.44 0.63
CA LEU A 74 17.87 2.06 1.92
C LEU A 74 16.77 1.03 1.68
N LEU A 75 17.05 -0.24 1.97
CA LEU A 75 16.08 -1.33 1.84
C LEU A 75 15.19 -1.40 3.10
N VAL A 76 14.01 -0.82 3.00
CA VAL A 76 12.97 -0.83 4.05
C VAL A 76 11.62 -1.09 3.42
N SER A 77 10.69 -1.73 4.14
CA SER A 77 9.41 -2.15 3.56
C SER A 77 9.56 -2.96 2.27
N PHE A 78 10.66 -3.72 2.16
CA PHE A 78 10.94 -4.57 1.02
C PHE A 78 10.00 -5.78 1.05
N HIS A 79 9.32 -6.05 -0.07
CA HIS A 79 8.47 -7.22 -0.20
C HIS A 79 8.81 -8.04 -1.44
N MET A 80 8.81 -9.35 -1.23
CA MET A 80 8.93 -10.36 -2.26
C MET A 80 7.89 -11.45 -2.01
N ASN A 81 7.08 -11.77 -3.02
CA ASN A 81 6.11 -12.84 -2.91
C ASN A 81 6.78 -14.21 -3.15
N SER A 82 6.09 -15.27 -2.75
CA SER A 82 6.61 -16.65 -2.85
C SER A 82 6.94 -17.08 -4.29
N THR A 83 6.24 -16.54 -5.29
CA THR A 83 6.44 -16.90 -6.70
C THR A 83 7.64 -16.19 -7.34
N ALA A 84 7.98 -14.98 -6.88
CA ALA A 84 9.15 -14.24 -7.35
C ALA A 84 10.43 -14.63 -6.62
N ALA A 85 10.32 -15.07 -5.36
CA ALA A 85 11.47 -15.39 -4.52
C ALA A 85 12.52 -16.30 -5.17
N PRO A 86 12.15 -17.40 -5.87
CA PRO A 86 13.14 -18.27 -6.52
C PRO A 86 13.99 -17.57 -7.59
N TYR A 87 13.42 -16.56 -8.27
CA TYR A 87 14.07 -15.85 -9.37
C TYR A 87 14.84 -14.61 -8.88
N MET A 88 14.36 -14.00 -7.80
CA MET A 88 15.04 -12.86 -7.18
C MET A 88 16.22 -13.30 -6.31
N LEU A 89 16.11 -14.42 -5.60
CA LEU A 89 17.15 -14.98 -4.70
C LEU A 89 18.12 -15.91 -5.44
N THR A 90 18.58 -15.48 -6.61
CA THR A 90 19.76 -16.06 -7.29
C THR A 90 21.04 -15.68 -6.54
N GLU A 91 22.19 -16.25 -6.92
CA GLU A 91 23.49 -15.87 -6.35
C GLU A 91 23.73 -14.35 -6.40
N LYS A 92 23.39 -13.71 -7.54
CA LYS A 92 23.48 -12.27 -7.72
C LYS A 92 22.57 -11.49 -6.76
N GLY A 93 21.31 -11.91 -6.63
CA GLY A 93 20.35 -11.24 -5.75
C GLY A 93 20.70 -11.41 -4.27
N ILE A 94 21.14 -12.61 -3.86
CA ILE A 94 21.61 -12.87 -2.50
C ILE A 94 22.86 -12.03 -2.20
N ALA A 95 23.84 -11.99 -3.10
CA ALA A 95 25.05 -11.18 -2.92
C ALA A 95 24.72 -9.69 -2.77
N TYR A 96 23.79 -9.17 -3.59
CA TYR A 96 23.32 -7.79 -3.47
C TYR A 96 22.66 -7.52 -2.11
N LEU A 97 21.71 -8.36 -1.69
CA LEU A 97 21.03 -8.18 -0.40
C LEU A 97 22.02 -8.27 0.78
N LYS A 98 22.97 -9.22 0.76
CA LYS A 98 24.02 -9.34 1.78
C LYS A 98 24.89 -8.09 1.90
N LYS A 99 25.21 -7.44 0.77
CA LYS A 99 25.98 -6.19 0.75
C LYS A 99 25.26 -5.04 1.45
N HIS A 100 23.93 -5.09 1.54
CA HIS A 100 23.08 -4.01 2.05
C HIS A 100 22.34 -4.37 3.35
N GLU A 101 22.79 -5.41 4.06
CA GLU A 101 22.21 -5.80 5.35
C GLU A 101 22.31 -4.70 6.42
N PRO A 102 21.37 -4.68 7.40
CA PRO A 102 20.19 -5.55 7.49
C PRO A 102 19.02 -5.07 6.62
N ILE A 103 18.27 -6.02 6.06
CA ILE A 103 17.13 -5.73 5.16
C ILE A 103 15.85 -5.49 5.95
N GLY A 104 15.25 -4.32 5.79
CA GLY A 104 13.93 -4.00 6.35
C GLY A 104 12.80 -4.53 5.47
N CYS A 105 12.07 -5.54 5.94
CA CYS A 105 11.01 -6.21 5.21
C CYS A 105 9.61 -5.70 5.56
N ARG A 106 8.73 -5.66 4.56
CA ARG A 106 7.34 -5.21 4.74
C ARG A 106 6.48 -6.16 5.56
N ASP A 107 6.76 -7.45 5.48
CA ASP A 107 5.99 -8.55 6.07
C ASP A 107 6.94 -9.62 6.63
N LYS A 108 6.42 -10.38 7.60
CA LYS A 108 7.18 -11.44 8.29
C LYS A 108 7.54 -12.59 7.34
N PHE A 109 6.72 -12.85 6.33
CA PHE A 109 7.03 -13.84 5.28
C PHE A 109 8.34 -13.49 4.55
N THR A 110 8.50 -12.24 4.11
CA THR A 110 9.74 -11.79 3.45
C THR A 110 10.95 -11.88 4.40
N VAL A 111 10.76 -11.60 5.70
CA VAL A 111 11.84 -11.81 6.70
C VAL A 111 12.28 -13.26 6.72
N GLN A 112 11.33 -14.19 6.80
CA GLN A 112 11.62 -15.62 6.89
C GLN A 112 12.42 -16.11 5.69
N ILE A 113 11.95 -15.83 4.46
CA ILE A 113 12.62 -16.31 3.24
C ILE A 113 14.03 -15.72 3.06
N LEU A 114 14.27 -14.48 3.50
CA LEU A 114 15.61 -13.88 3.47
C LEU A 114 16.53 -14.56 4.50
N LYS A 115 16.05 -14.78 5.73
CA LYS A 115 16.82 -15.47 6.77
C LYS A 115 17.17 -16.91 6.39
N GLU A 116 16.29 -17.63 5.69
CA GLU A 116 16.56 -18.96 5.15
C GLU A 116 17.71 -18.97 4.12
N LYS A 117 18.02 -17.84 3.49
CA LYS A 117 19.20 -17.65 2.63
C LYS A 117 20.42 -17.08 3.37
N GLY A 118 20.34 -16.98 4.69
CA GLY A 118 21.38 -16.40 5.53
C GLY A 118 21.58 -14.90 5.28
N ILE A 119 20.50 -14.18 4.95
CA ILE A 119 20.48 -12.72 4.84
C ILE A 119 19.91 -12.14 6.14
N ASP A 120 20.60 -11.18 6.76
CA ASP A 120 20.07 -10.48 7.93
C ASP A 120 18.89 -9.59 7.53
N ALA A 121 17.74 -9.84 8.16
CA ALA A 121 16.47 -9.23 7.80
C ALA A 121 15.56 -9.07 9.03
N TYR A 122 14.75 -8.03 9.02
CA TYR A 122 13.85 -7.72 10.12
C TYR A 122 12.57 -7.04 9.62
N PHE A 123 11.49 -7.15 10.39
CA PHE A 123 10.18 -6.62 10.01
C PHE A 123 10.10 -5.12 10.30
N THR A 124 9.84 -4.30 9.27
CA THR A 124 9.65 -2.85 9.39
C THR A 124 8.19 -2.41 9.23
N GLY A 125 7.31 -3.27 8.73
CA GLY A 125 6.02 -2.83 8.17
C GLY A 125 6.22 -2.01 6.88
N CYS A 126 5.21 -1.24 6.49
CA CYS A 126 5.23 -0.41 5.28
C CYS A 126 5.60 1.05 5.57
N LEU A 127 6.38 1.68 4.69
CA LEU A 127 6.79 3.07 4.80
C LEU A 127 5.61 4.04 4.86
N THR A 128 4.46 3.67 4.32
CA THR A 128 3.24 4.48 4.39
C THR A 128 2.69 4.66 5.81
N LEU A 129 3.16 3.89 6.79
CA LEU A 129 2.90 4.13 8.21
C LEU A 129 3.57 5.41 8.76
N THR A 130 4.43 6.05 7.96
CA THR A 130 5.13 7.28 8.33
C THR A 130 4.48 8.55 7.76
N LEU A 131 3.28 8.45 7.18
CA LEU A 131 2.57 9.56 6.56
C LEU A 131 1.77 10.42 7.55
N ASP A 132 2.19 10.50 8.80
CA ASP A 132 1.58 11.35 9.81
C ASP A 132 1.83 12.85 9.57
N ASN A 133 2.70 13.20 8.62
CA ASN A 133 2.81 14.56 8.09
C ASN A 133 1.54 15.06 7.37
N TYR A 134 0.63 14.16 6.99
CA TYR A 134 -0.71 14.49 6.48
C TYR A 134 -1.78 14.57 7.58
N LYS A 135 -1.44 14.28 8.84
CA LYS A 135 -2.37 14.39 9.96
C LYS A 135 -2.89 15.83 10.07
N VAL A 136 -4.18 15.95 10.31
CA VAL A 136 -4.86 17.22 10.61
C VAL A 136 -5.30 17.23 12.08
N ASP A 137 -5.65 18.40 12.58
CA ASP A 137 -6.28 18.50 13.89
C ASP A 137 -7.65 17.80 13.90
N ASP A 138 -8.02 17.19 15.03
CA ASP A 138 -9.28 16.45 15.12
C ASP A 138 -10.51 17.35 14.88
N ALA A 139 -10.39 18.67 15.11
CA ALA A 139 -11.42 19.66 14.81
C ALA A 139 -11.64 19.89 13.30
N GLU A 140 -10.69 19.52 12.44
CA GLU A 140 -10.82 19.57 10.99
C GLU A 140 -11.47 18.31 10.39
N ARG A 141 -11.70 17.27 11.20
CA ARG A 141 -12.37 16.05 10.74
C ARG A 141 -13.86 16.30 10.61
N GLY A 142 -14.38 16.09 9.40
CA GLY A 142 -15.81 16.22 9.10
C GLY A 142 -16.57 14.91 9.30
N ASP A 143 -17.83 14.89 8.85
CA ASP A 143 -18.69 13.70 8.86
C ASP A 143 -18.52 12.81 7.61
N ASP A 144 -17.63 13.19 6.68
CA ASP A 144 -17.40 12.45 5.45
C ASP A 144 -16.81 11.07 5.72
N ILE A 145 -17.47 10.03 5.20
CA ILE A 145 -17.01 8.64 5.25
C ILE A 145 -16.60 8.22 3.84
N TYR A 146 -15.43 7.60 3.71
CA TYR A 146 -14.92 7.12 2.43
C TYR A 146 -14.96 5.60 2.35
N ILE A 147 -15.51 5.07 1.25
CA ILE A 147 -15.41 3.67 0.87
C ILE A 147 -14.42 3.57 -0.30
N VAL A 148 -13.26 2.96 -0.05
CA VAL A 148 -12.13 2.93 -0.98
C VAL A 148 -11.83 1.50 -1.38
N ASP A 149 -12.24 1.08 -2.57
CA ASP A 149 -12.05 -0.29 -3.09
C ASP A 149 -12.24 -1.36 -1.99
N PRO A 150 -13.45 -1.56 -1.43
CA PRO A 150 -13.67 -2.39 -0.24
C PRO A 150 -13.47 -3.90 -0.47
N PHE A 151 -13.28 -4.35 -1.73
CA PHE A 151 -13.08 -5.76 -2.10
C PHE A 151 -12.08 -5.90 -3.27
N TYR A 152 -10.93 -5.24 -3.18
CA TYR A 152 -9.85 -5.41 -4.16
C TYR A 152 -9.24 -6.83 -4.08
N ASN A 153 -9.12 -7.50 -5.22
CA ASN A 153 -8.77 -8.94 -5.37
C ASN A 153 -9.69 -9.94 -4.63
N TYR A 154 -10.97 -9.63 -4.42
CA TYR A 154 -11.95 -10.68 -4.17
C TYR A 154 -11.87 -11.73 -5.30
N PRO A 155 -11.85 -13.06 -5.02
CA PRO A 155 -11.44 -14.12 -5.96
C PRO A 155 -12.28 -14.10 -7.23
N THR A 156 -11.84 -13.31 -8.20
CA THR A 156 -12.39 -13.15 -9.55
C THR A 156 -11.30 -12.59 -10.45
N SER A 157 -11.26 -13.06 -11.70
CA SER A 157 -10.11 -12.93 -12.59
C SER A 157 -9.86 -11.53 -13.21
N GLU A 158 -10.62 -10.48 -12.89
CA GLU A 158 -10.31 -9.10 -13.31
C GLU A 158 -10.85 -8.06 -12.29
N LYS A 159 -10.11 -6.94 -12.14
CA LYS A 159 -10.33 -5.88 -11.15
C LYS A 159 -11.36 -4.85 -11.66
N LEU A 160 -12.46 -4.63 -10.94
CA LEU A 160 -13.51 -3.67 -11.33
C LEU A 160 -13.65 -2.48 -10.36
N PHE A 161 -13.95 -1.32 -10.95
CA PHE A 161 -14.01 0.01 -10.34
C PHE A 161 -15.43 0.36 -9.90
N LEU A 162 -15.60 0.74 -8.65
CA LEU A 162 -16.85 1.30 -8.15
C LEU A 162 -16.80 2.83 -8.27
N THR A 163 -17.44 3.38 -9.30
CA THR A 163 -17.78 4.81 -9.37
C THR A 163 -19.29 4.94 -9.61
N SER A 164 -19.88 5.99 -9.04
CA SER A 164 -21.33 6.29 -9.09
C SER A 164 -21.92 6.35 -10.51
N LYS A 165 -21.10 6.61 -11.53
CA LYS A 165 -21.53 6.68 -12.94
C LYS A 165 -21.58 5.32 -13.67
N HIS A 166 -21.21 4.20 -13.05
CA HIS A 166 -21.24 2.87 -13.67
C HIS A 166 -22.53 2.07 -13.43
N PHE A 167 -23.55 2.67 -12.81
CA PHE A 167 -24.85 2.01 -12.60
C PHE A 167 -25.54 1.56 -13.92
N VAL A 168 -25.16 2.13 -15.07
CA VAL A 168 -25.88 1.94 -16.34
C VAL A 168 -25.12 1.07 -17.38
N LYS A 169 -23.82 0.78 -17.21
CA LYS A 169 -23.02 0.14 -18.27
C LYS A 169 -22.41 -1.23 -17.93
N GLY A 170 -23.00 -1.95 -16.97
CA GLY A 170 -22.56 -3.29 -16.55
C GLY A 170 -23.24 -4.47 -17.28
N VAL A 171 -23.91 -4.25 -18.42
CA VAL A 171 -24.87 -5.24 -18.97
C VAL A 171 -24.30 -6.16 -20.07
N LEU A 172 -23.08 -5.98 -20.57
CA LEU A 172 -22.65 -6.69 -21.80
C LEU A 172 -21.60 -7.81 -21.67
N ASN A 173 -20.88 -7.99 -20.55
CA ASN A 173 -19.71 -8.90 -20.52
C ASN A 173 -19.66 -9.92 -19.36
N GLY A 174 -20.79 -10.44 -18.87
CA GLY A 174 -20.76 -11.46 -17.79
C GLY A 174 -20.28 -10.96 -16.41
N ASP A 175 -19.96 -9.66 -16.31
CA ASP A 175 -19.56 -8.93 -15.09
C ASP A 175 -20.73 -8.65 -14.14
N ALA A 176 -21.97 -8.66 -14.64
CA ALA A 176 -23.16 -8.31 -13.86
C ALA A 176 -23.36 -9.20 -12.61
N PHE A 177 -23.08 -10.51 -12.73
CA PHE A 177 -23.26 -11.46 -11.62
C PHE A 177 -22.21 -11.28 -10.51
N LYS A 178 -20.98 -10.89 -10.86
CA LYS A 178 -19.86 -10.70 -9.93
C LYS A 178 -19.94 -9.34 -9.22
N LEU A 179 -20.32 -8.30 -9.97
CA LEU A 179 -20.71 -7.01 -9.40
C LEU A 179 -21.86 -7.18 -8.42
N SER A 180 -22.87 -7.98 -8.77
CA SER A 180 -23.94 -8.34 -7.85
C SER A 180 -23.41 -9.05 -6.61
N LYS A 181 -22.46 -9.99 -6.71
CA LYS A 181 -21.87 -10.66 -5.54
C LYS A 181 -21.13 -9.68 -4.61
N ILE A 182 -20.26 -8.82 -5.14
CA ILE A 182 -19.53 -7.81 -4.35
C ILE A 182 -20.52 -6.85 -3.69
N GLN A 183 -21.53 -6.38 -4.44
CA GLN A 183 -22.57 -5.52 -3.89
C GLN A 183 -23.38 -6.22 -2.80
N ASN A 184 -23.70 -7.50 -2.98
CA ASN A 184 -24.42 -8.28 -1.98
C ASN A 184 -23.58 -8.47 -0.71
N HIS A 185 -22.27 -8.71 -0.85
CA HIS A 185 -21.37 -8.83 0.30
C HIS A 185 -21.20 -7.50 1.01
N LEU A 186 -21.02 -6.42 0.25
CA LEU A 186 -20.92 -5.07 0.81
C LEU A 186 -22.19 -4.67 1.55
N LYS A 187 -23.38 -5.00 1.00
CA LYS A 187 -24.67 -4.83 1.68
C LYS A 187 -24.84 -5.70 2.92
N LYS A 188 -24.06 -6.77 3.12
CA LYS A 188 -24.07 -7.53 4.37
C LYS A 188 -23.22 -6.87 5.47
N ILE A 189 -22.16 -6.16 5.08
CA ILE A 189 -21.20 -5.56 6.03
C ILE A 189 -21.41 -4.07 6.28
N VAL A 190 -22.04 -3.34 5.35
CA VAL A 190 -22.29 -1.90 5.42
C VAL A 190 -23.79 -1.67 5.22
N ASP A 191 -24.39 -0.82 6.03
CA ASP A 191 -25.81 -0.51 5.95
C ASP A 191 -26.15 0.32 4.69
N GLN A 192 -27.41 0.27 4.27
CA GLN A 192 -27.84 0.90 3.02
C GLN A 192 -27.71 2.43 3.05
N GLU A 193 -27.94 3.09 4.18
CA GLU A 193 -27.85 4.54 4.30
C GLU A 193 -26.40 5.02 4.16
N LEU A 194 -25.45 4.29 4.75
CA LEU A 194 -24.03 4.58 4.56
C LEU A 194 -23.59 4.31 3.12
N LEU A 195 -24.06 3.23 2.49
CA LEU A 195 -23.71 2.94 1.09
C LEU A 195 -24.13 4.04 0.12
N GLU A 196 -25.25 4.70 0.37
CA GLU A 196 -25.78 5.77 -0.49
C GLU A 196 -25.10 7.12 -0.26
N SER A 197 -24.62 7.36 0.94
CA SER A 197 -24.09 8.67 1.37
C SER A 197 -22.56 8.74 1.41
N ALA A 198 -21.86 7.60 1.47
CA ALA A 198 -20.41 7.57 1.50
C ALA A 198 -19.78 8.08 0.19
N HIS A 199 -18.59 8.67 0.31
CA HIS A 199 -17.75 9.06 -0.82
C HIS A 199 -16.97 7.85 -1.32
N TYR A 200 -17.03 7.58 -2.63
CA TYR A 200 -16.30 6.46 -3.23
C TYR A 200 -15.02 6.96 -3.91
N VAL A 201 -13.89 6.32 -3.59
CA VAL A 201 -12.58 6.59 -4.20
C VAL A 201 -12.00 5.28 -4.69
N THR A 202 -11.28 5.31 -5.82
CA THR A 202 -10.59 4.12 -6.33
C THR A 202 -9.09 4.36 -6.42
N GLN A 203 -8.30 3.35 -6.06
CA GLN A 203 -6.84 3.40 -6.14
C GLN A 203 -6.27 2.66 -7.35
N VAL A 204 -7.10 2.30 -8.33
CA VAL A 204 -6.60 1.87 -9.63
C VAL A 204 -7.18 2.81 -10.68
N LEU A 205 -6.35 3.24 -11.62
CA LEU A 205 -6.73 4.21 -12.64
C LEU A 205 -6.26 3.72 -14.01
N PRO A 206 -6.88 4.18 -15.11
CA PRO A 206 -6.51 3.74 -16.46
C PRO A 206 -5.07 4.14 -16.82
N SER A 207 -4.35 3.24 -17.50
CA SER A 207 -3.00 3.52 -18.02
C SER A 207 -3.01 4.55 -19.15
N GLY A 208 -1.90 5.26 -19.32
CA GLY A 208 -1.63 6.19 -20.42
C GLY A 208 -2.47 7.47 -20.39
N LYS A 209 -3.06 7.80 -19.24
CA LYS A 209 -3.94 8.96 -19.07
C LYS A 209 -3.34 10.11 -18.27
N GLN A 210 -2.39 9.82 -17.39
CA GLN A 210 -1.80 10.82 -16.49
C GLN A 210 -0.27 10.87 -16.63
N THR A 211 0.31 12.06 -16.46
CA THR A 211 1.76 12.20 -16.22
C THR A 211 2.14 11.69 -14.83
N GLU A 212 3.44 11.53 -14.56
CA GLU A 212 3.89 11.12 -13.23
C GLU A 212 3.46 12.12 -12.15
N GLU A 213 3.53 13.42 -12.44
CA GLU A 213 3.10 14.50 -11.55
C GLU A 213 1.61 14.43 -11.24
N GLU A 214 0.77 14.17 -12.24
CA GLU A 214 -0.67 14.01 -12.07
C GLU A 214 -1.01 12.78 -11.21
N LYS A 215 -0.24 11.69 -11.36
CA LYS A 215 -0.39 10.49 -10.51
C LYS A 215 -0.02 10.77 -9.06
N PHE A 216 1.06 11.51 -8.84
CA PHE A 216 1.44 11.98 -7.50
C PHE A 216 0.39 12.91 -6.91
N ALA A 217 -0.13 13.85 -7.70
CA ALA A 217 -1.17 14.78 -7.27
C ALA A 217 -2.44 14.04 -6.86
N TYR A 218 -2.87 13.02 -7.62
CA TYR A 218 -4.03 12.21 -7.27
C TYR A 218 -3.81 11.40 -5.98
N ALA A 219 -2.63 10.80 -5.81
CA ALA A 219 -2.28 10.09 -4.58
C ALA A 219 -2.30 11.02 -3.36
N GLU A 220 -1.78 12.24 -3.50
CA GLU A 220 -1.76 13.28 -2.47
C GLU A 220 -3.17 13.81 -2.16
N GLU A 221 -4.03 13.99 -3.17
CA GLU A 221 -5.43 14.34 -3.00
C GLU A 221 -6.18 13.27 -2.19
N CYS A 222 -5.93 11.99 -2.46
CA CYS A 222 -6.49 10.89 -1.69
C CYS A 222 -6.09 10.98 -0.21
N LEU A 223 -4.80 11.19 0.08
CA LEU A 223 -4.32 11.33 1.47
C LEU A 223 -4.97 12.51 2.19
N LYS A 224 -5.10 13.66 1.52
CA LYS A 224 -5.77 14.86 2.07
C LYS A 224 -7.25 14.62 2.38
N LYS A 225 -7.96 13.87 1.52
CA LYS A 225 -9.35 13.44 1.78
C LYS A 225 -9.43 12.54 3.01
N TYR A 226 -8.57 11.52 3.07
CA TYR A 226 -8.59 10.56 4.17
C TYR A 226 -8.18 11.20 5.51
N ALA A 227 -7.28 12.18 5.51
CA ALA A 227 -6.89 12.89 6.72
C ALA A 227 -8.08 13.55 7.44
N LYS A 228 -9.02 14.11 6.68
CA LYS A 228 -10.21 14.84 7.18
C LYS A 228 -11.46 13.97 7.35
N ALA A 229 -11.38 12.70 6.99
CA ALA A 229 -12.51 11.78 7.05
C ALA A 229 -12.91 11.45 8.49
N LYS A 230 -14.21 11.16 8.69
CA LYS A 230 -14.75 10.56 9.90
C LYS A 230 -14.18 9.16 10.10
N PHE A 231 -14.30 8.33 9.07
CA PHE A 231 -13.58 7.06 8.95
C PHE A 231 -13.49 6.59 7.49
N VAL A 232 -12.62 5.61 7.25
CA VAL A 232 -12.42 4.99 5.94
C VAL A 232 -12.71 3.49 6.00
N VAL A 233 -13.38 2.95 5.00
CA VAL A 233 -13.57 1.50 4.80
C VAL A 233 -12.84 1.07 3.54
N THR A 234 -11.91 0.13 3.64
CA THR A 234 -11.06 -0.26 2.50
C THR A 234 -10.49 -1.66 2.62
N SER A 235 -10.17 -2.30 1.50
CA SER A 235 -9.32 -3.52 1.45
C SER A 235 -7.89 -3.23 0.98
N ARG A 236 -7.54 -1.95 0.75
CA ARG A 236 -6.24 -1.51 0.25
C ARG A 236 -5.31 -1.15 1.40
N ILE A 237 -4.21 -1.88 1.58
CA ILE A 237 -3.21 -1.52 2.59
C ILE A 237 -2.59 -0.15 2.39
N HIS A 238 -2.38 0.30 1.15
CA HIS A 238 -1.85 1.64 0.86
C HIS A 238 -2.94 2.74 0.92
N CYS A 239 -4.14 2.41 1.40
CA CYS A 239 -5.12 3.36 1.91
C CYS A 239 -5.18 3.25 3.45
N ALA A 240 -5.28 2.03 3.98
CA ALA A 240 -5.44 1.79 5.40
C ALA A 240 -4.23 2.17 6.26
N LEU A 241 -3.00 1.83 5.84
CA LEU A 241 -1.78 2.15 6.59
C LEU A 241 -1.54 3.67 6.69
N PRO A 242 -1.70 4.48 5.62
CA PRO A 242 -1.72 5.93 5.77
C PRO A 242 -2.80 6.43 6.75
N CYS A 243 -4.01 5.84 6.73
CA CYS A 243 -5.06 6.24 7.67
C CYS A 243 -4.64 6.01 9.12
N LEU A 244 -3.98 4.87 9.42
CA LEU A 244 -3.40 4.64 10.74
C LEU A 244 -2.39 5.74 11.11
N ALA A 245 -1.46 6.07 10.21
CA ALA A 245 -0.44 7.09 10.44
C ALA A 245 -1.04 8.47 10.72
N MET A 246 -2.04 8.88 9.93
CA MET A 246 -2.76 10.15 10.10
C MET A 246 -3.72 10.16 11.29
N GLY A 247 -3.90 9.02 11.98
CA GLY A 247 -4.90 8.87 13.05
C GLY A 247 -6.35 8.80 12.57
N THR A 248 -6.59 8.71 11.26
CA THR A 248 -7.94 8.54 10.71
C THR A 248 -8.47 7.15 11.03
N PRO A 249 -9.64 7.04 11.70
CA PRO A 249 -10.27 5.74 11.94
C PRO A 249 -10.43 4.96 10.63
N VAL A 250 -9.98 3.71 10.62
CA VAL A 250 -10.06 2.87 9.42
C VAL A 250 -10.52 1.46 9.76
N ILE A 251 -11.44 0.95 8.93
CA ILE A 251 -11.90 -0.43 8.95
C ILE A 251 -11.35 -1.13 7.72
N PHE A 252 -10.50 -2.13 7.95
CA PHE A 252 -9.94 -2.96 6.89
C PHE A 252 -10.89 -4.12 6.55
N VAL A 253 -11.33 -4.21 5.30
CA VAL A 253 -12.15 -5.32 4.81
C VAL A 253 -11.21 -6.37 4.23
N ASN A 254 -11.14 -7.53 4.88
CA ASN A 254 -10.36 -8.67 4.44
C ASN A 254 -11.28 -9.70 3.78
N GLY A 255 -11.22 -9.77 2.45
CA GLY A 255 -11.89 -10.80 1.65
C GLY A 255 -10.91 -11.71 0.90
N PHE A 256 -9.62 -11.70 1.26
CA PHE A 256 -8.59 -12.47 0.57
C PHE A 256 -8.58 -13.93 1.08
N ASN A 257 -8.56 -14.89 0.15
CA ASN A 257 -8.58 -16.32 0.48
C ASN A 257 -7.38 -17.11 -0.10
N THR A 258 -6.48 -16.48 -0.87
CA THR A 258 -5.31 -17.15 -1.45
C THR A 258 -4.03 -16.88 -0.65
N PHE A 259 -3.13 -17.86 -0.55
CA PHE A 259 -1.85 -17.71 0.14
C PHE A 259 -0.97 -16.59 -0.47
N VAL A 260 -0.98 -16.44 -1.79
CA VAL A 260 -0.20 -15.42 -2.50
C VAL A 260 -0.68 -14.02 -2.12
N ASP A 261 -1.99 -13.83 -1.97
CA ASP A 261 -2.55 -12.57 -1.47
C ASP A 261 -2.28 -12.39 0.02
N THR A 262 -2.35 -13.45 0.85
CA THR A 262 -2.23 -13.32 2.31
C THR A 262 -0.80 -13.12 2.81
N CYS A 263 0.21 -13.70 2.13
CA CYS A 263 1.61 -13.66 2.59
C CYS A 263 2.13 -12.22 2.78
N ARG A 264 1.67 -11.29 1.95
CA ARG A 264 2.10 -9.88 1.99
C ARG A 264 1.50 -9.08 3.16
N PHE A 265 0.58 -9.67 3.91
CA PHE A 265 -0.08 -9.02 5.02
C PHE A 265 0.34 -9.58 6.39
N ASP A 266 1.27 -10.55 6.42
CA ASP A 266 1.74 -11.14 7.68
C ASP A 266 2.47 -10.09 8.55
N GLY A 267 1.99 -9.91 9.79
CA GLY A 267 2.36 -8.83 10.70
C GLY A 267 1.67 -7.49 10.43
N ILE A 268 1.03 -7.29 9.28
CA ILE A 268 0.34 -6.04 8.92
C ILE A 268 -1.14 -6.08 9.34
N LEU A 269 -1.85 -7.20 9.13
CA LEU A 269 -3.28 -7.27 9.44
C LEU A 269 -3.59 -7.03 10.92
N GLU A 270 -2.64 -7.36 11.80
CA GLU A 270 -2.72 -7.17 13.25
C GLU A 270 -2.85 -5.68 13.63
N LEU A 271 -2.51 -4.75 12.71
CA LEU A 271 -2.56 -3.31 12.95
C LEU A 271 -3.98 -2.72 12.80
N PHE A 272 -4.91 -3.45 12.18
CA PHE A 272 -6.21 -2.91 11.78
C PHE A 272 -7.37 -3.36 12.67
N ASN A 273 -8.35 -2.47 12.79
CA ASN A 273 -9.74 -2.90 12.98
C ASN A 273 -10.20 -3.55 11.68
N ARG A 274 -10.56 -4.83 11.74
CA ARG A 274 -10.75 -5.67 10.56
C ARG A 274 -12.12 -6.33 10.56
N VAL A 275 -12.73 -6.37 9.38
CA VAL A 275 -13.86 -7.23 9.05
C VAL A 275 -13.38 -8.32 8.11
N ASP A 276 -13.46 -9.57 8.53
CA ASP A 276 -13.11 -10.75 7.73
C ASP A 276 -14.38 -11.29 7.05
N VAL A 277 -14.42 -11.26 5.73
CA VAL A 277 -15.58 -11.66 4.92
C VAL A 277 -15.31 -13.00 4.24
N LYS A 278 -16.18 -13.99 4.48
CA LYS A 278 -16.11 -15.32 3.86
C LYS A 278 -16.76 -15.34 2.46
N ASP A 279 -16.57 -16.44 1.74
CA ASP A 279 -17.08 -16.60 0.37
C ASP A 279 -18.61 -16.63 0.24
N ASP A 280 -19.30 -16.97 1.34
CA ASP A 280 -20.77 -16.92 1.48
C ASP A 280 -21.29 -15.53 1.90
N GLY A 281 -20.38 -14.59 2.17
CA GLY A 281 -20.67 -13.24 2.63
C GLY A 281 -20.97 -13.12 4.12
N SER A 282 -20.87 -14.20 4.90
CA SER A 282 -20.80 -14.10 6.36
C SER A 282 -19.50 -13.41 6.77
N PHE A 283 -19.50 -12.71 7.90
CA PHE A 283 -18.34 -11.96 8.35
C PHE A 283 -18.15 -12.01 9.87
N THR A 284 -16.91 -11.75 10.29
CA THR A 284 -16.52 -11.55 11.68
C THR A 284 -15.71 -10.26 11.80
N SER A 285 -15.62 -9.69 13.01
CA SER A 285 -14.78 -8.53 13.29
C SER A 285 -13.86 -8.76 14.48
N ASN A 286 -12.75 -8.03 14.56
CA ASN A 286 -11.82 -8.07 15.70
C ASN A 286 -11.98 -6.87 16.66
N PHE A 287 -12.97 -6.01 16.45
CA PHE A 287 -13.14 -4.74 17.17
C PHE A 287 -14.55 -4.55 17.76
N GLY A 288 -15.30 -5.64 17.91
CA GLY A 288 -16.62 -5.61 18.56
C GLY A 288 -17.73 -4.97 17.73
N LEU A 289 -17.64 -5.02 16.39
CA LEU A 289 -18.73 -4.56 15.52
C LEU A 289 -19.96 -5.46 15.68
N GLU A 290 -21.07 -4.87 16.13
CA GLU A 290 -22.39 -5.52 16.21
C GLU A 290 -23.21 -5.19 14.95
N GLY A 291 -23.38 -6.16 14.05
CA GLY A 291 -24.12 -5.96 12.81
C GLY A 291 -23.32 -5.24 11.71
N GLN A 292 -24.00 -4.38 10.95
CA GLN A 292 -23.41 -3.64 9.83
C GLN A 292 -22.63 -2.42 10.30
N ILE A 293 -21.65 -2.00 9.50
CA ILE A 293 -21.02 -0.69 9.60
C ILE A 293 -22.06 0.36 9.19
N THR A 294 -22.24 1.36 10.05
CA THR A 294 -23.15 2.49 9.89
C THR A 294 -22.45 3.84 9.98
N LYS A 295 -23.16 4.92 9.63
CA LYS A 295 -22.68 6.31 9.83
C LYS A 295 -22.31 6.63 11.28
N ASP A 296 -22.94 5.94 12.23
CA ASP A 296 -22.74 6.12 13.67
C ASP A 296 -21.69 5.17 14.24
N THR A 297 -21.12 4.29 13.41
CA THR A 297 -20.08 3.36 13.85
C THR A 297 -18.87 4.14 14.35
N LYS A 298 -18.54 3.94 15.63
CA LYS A 298 -17.36 4.54 16.28
C LYS A 298 -16.22 3.54 16.25
N VAL A 299 -15.11 3.94 15.63
CA VAL A 299 -13.91 3.11 15.54
C VAL A 299 -12.73 3.90 16.06
N THR A 300 -11.92 3.27 16.90
CA THR A 300 -10.65 3.80 17.37
C THR A 300 -9.54 2.91 16.86
N ASN A 301 -8.52 3.49 16.22
CA ASN A 301 -7.37 2.73 15.74
C ASN A 301 -6.61 2.12 16.92
N LEU A 302 -6.10 0.90 16.74
CA LEU A 302 -5.44 0.12 17.80
C LEU A 302 -4.11 0.74 18.31
N GLY A 303 -3.56 1.74 17.62
CA GLY A 303 -2.28 2.39 17.97
C GLY A 303 -1.03 1.51 17.82
N LEU A 304 -1.17 0.24 17.44
CA LEU A 304 -0.06 -0.72 17.35
C LEU A 304 1.02 -0.32 16.34
N HIS A 305 0.65 0.46 15.32
CA HIS A 305 1.54 0.88 14.25
C HIS A 305 2.68 1.79 14.71
N HIS A 306 2.56 2.50 15.84
CA HIS A 306 3.63 3.38 16.34
C HIS A 306 4.94 2.65 16.60
N LYS A 307 4.86 1.38 17.03
CA LYS A 307 6.05 0.52 17.24
C LYS A 307 6.85 0.26 15.96
N LEU A 308 6.22 0.40 14.79
CA LEU A 308 6.84 0.24 13.48
C LEU A 308 7.19 1.58 12.85
N ALA A 309 6.29 2.57 12.96
CA ALA A 309 6.43 3.86 12.30
C ALA A 309 7.61 4.68 12.83
N GLU A 310 7.79 4.79 14.15
CA GLU A 310 8.81 5.67 14.72
C GLU A 310 10.25 5.20 14.41
N PRO A 311 10.62 3.91 14.61
CA PRO A 311 11.95 3.44 14.21
C PRO A 311 12.19 3.56 12.69
N LEU A 312 11.14 3.42 11.88
CA LEU A 312 11.23 3.54 10.43
C LEU A 312 11.50 4.98 10.00
N LYS A 313 10.83 5.98 10.61
CA LYS A 313 11.13 7.41 10.39
C LYS A 313 12.57 7.74 10.72
N GLU A 314 13.06 7.32 11.89
CA GLU A 314 14.43 7.61 12.32
C GLU A 314 15.46 6.97 11.39
N LYS A 315 15.19 5.75 10.90
CA LYS A 315 16.03 5.09 9.90
C LYS A 315 16.09 5.87 8.59
N CYS A 316 14.95 6.34 8.08
CA CYS A 316 14.91 7.15 6.86
C CYS A 316 15.63 8.49 7.05
N LYS A 317 15.40 9.21 8.17
CA LYS A 317 16.09 10.46 8.47
C LYS A 317 17.61 10.28 8.58
N THR A 318 18.06 9.23 9.26
CA THR A 318 19.49 8.91 9.41
C THR A 318 20.14 8.62 8.06
N PHE A 319 19.49 7.79 7.24
CA PHE A 319 19.98 7.46 5.90
C PHE A 319 20.17 8.70 5.02
N ILE A 320 19.22 9.63 5.05
CA ILE A 320 19.31 10.88 4.30
C ILE A 320 20.34 11.83 4.94
N GLY A 321 20.30 12.03 6.26
CA GLY A 321 21.17 12.95 7.00
C GLY A 321 22.67 12.63 6.89
N ASN A 322 23.04 11.35 6.75
CA ASN A 322 24.42 10.93 6.51
C ASN A 322 25.01 11.45 5.17
N ALA A 323 24.24 12.14 4.32
CA ALA A 323 24.74 12.77 3.10
C ALA A 323 25.45 14.12 3.32
N VAL A 324 25.33 14.74 4.51
CA VAL A 324 25.89 16.08 4.81
C VAL A 324 27.30 16.01 5.42
N SER A 325 27.81 14.80 5.69
CA SER A 325 29.12 14.58 6.32
C SER A 325 30.11 13.95 5.34
N ILE A 326 30.55 14.70 4.34
CA ILE A 326 31.80 14.43 3.58
C ILE A 326 32.51 15.75 3.35
#